data_AF-A0A920P4T2-F1
#
_entry.id   AF-A0A920P4T2-F1
#
_cell.length_a   1.000
_cell.length_b   1.000
_cell.length_c   1.000
_cell.angle_alpha   90.00
_cell.angle_beta   90.00
_cell.angle_gamma   90.00
#
_symmetry.space_group_name_H-M   'P 1'
#
loop_
_entity.id
_entity.type
_entity.pdbx_description
1 polymer ?
#
loop_
_entity_poly.entity_id
_entity_poly.type
_entity_poly.pdbx_seq_one_letter_code
_entity_poly.pdbx_strand_id
1 'polypeptide(L)'
;MREITERDLELLATGAWILGAGGGGDPYHSLLAMKRLYSSGTTTRLMDPDDLADDARIAVVSTMGAPLVGEERLTDPEVAARAVQMMEEYVGHGFDAVMSLEIGGSNSINLLWLQHLQDFRLMRYKGTSVPRGPDE
;
A
#
# COMPACT_ATOMS: atom_id res chain seq x y z
N MET A 1 7.18 9.00 -11.67
CA MET A 1 7.28 9.01 -10.18
C MET A 1 6.90 10.37 -9.60
N ARG A 2 5.87 10.42 -8.73
CA ARG A 2 5.38 11.60 -8.01
C ARG A 2 5.69 11.48 -6.52
N GLU A 3 6.18 12.53 -5.89
CA GLU A 3 6.33 12.59 -4.43
C GLU A 3 4.97 12.74 -3.74
N ILE A 4 4.79 12.01 -2.63
CA ILE A 4 3.64 12.13 -1.74
C ILE A 4 4.02 13.14 -0.66
N THR A 5 3.26 14.23 -0.53
CA THR A 5 3.47 15.21 0.53
C THR A 5 2.75 14.80 1.83
N GLU A 6 3.08 15.40 2.97
CA GLU A 6 2.34 15.14 4.22
C GLU A 6 0.85 15.47 4.07
N ARG A 7 0.53 16.52 3.30
CA ARG A 7 -0.86 16.85 2.97
C ARG A 7 -1.54 15.78 2.14
N ASP A 8 -0.81 15.18 1.18
CA ASP A 8 -1.33 14.07 0.39
C ASP A 8 -1.62 12.84 1.28
N LEU A 9 -0.84 12.59 2.34
CA LEU A 9 -1.12 11.49 3.28
C LEU A 9 -2.48 11.67 3.97
N GLU A 10 -2.80 12.87 4.43
CA GLU A 10 -4.09 13.15 5.09
C GLU A 10 -5.27 13.01 4.12
N LEU A 11 -5.09 13.51 2.89
CA LEU A 11 -6.09 13.40 1.83
C LEU A 11 -6.29 11.94 1.41
N LEU A 12 -5.20 11.17 1.31
CA LEU A 12 -5.23 9.76 0.98
C LEU A 12 -5.91 8.95 2.08
N ALA A 13 -5.56 9.17 3.35
CA ALA A 13 -6.19 8.50 4.49
C ALA A 13 -7.70 8.73 4.51
N THR A 14 -8.12 9.99 4.37
CA THR A 14 -9.54 10.37 4.37
C THR A 14 -10.27 9.82 3.15
N GLY A 15 -9.72 10.05 1.96
CA GLY A 15 -10.32 9.65 0.69
C GLY A 15 -10.42 8.14 0.56
N ALA A 16 -9.36 7.40 0.90
CA ALA A 16 -9.35 5.95 0.85
C ALA A 16 -10.31 5.32 1.87
N TRP A 17 -10.49 5.92 3.05
CA TRP A 17 -11.45 5.41 4.02
C TRP A 17 -12.90 5.64 3.58
N ILE A 18 -13.20 6.81 2.99
CA ILE A 18 -14.52 7.09 2.39
C ILE A 18 -14.80 6.13 1.23
N LEU A 19 -13.85 6.00 0.30
CA LEU A 19 -14.02 5.17 -0.90
C LEU A 19 -13.99 3.67 -0.60
N GLY A 20 -13.33 3.26 0.48
CA GLY A 20 -13.39 1.91 1.02
C GLY A 20 -14.72 1.57 1.71
N ALA A 21 -15.67 2.52 1.78
CA ALA A 21 -16.98 2.35 2.42
C ALA A 21 -16.91 1.83 3.88
N GLY A 22 -15.87 2.25 4.61
CA GLY A 22 -15.59 1.77 5.98
C GLY A 22 -14.76 0.48 6.06
N GLY A 23 -14.42 -0.14 4.93
CA GLY A 23 -13.52 -1.28 4.80
C GLY A 23 -12.02 -0.91 4.77
N GLY A 24 -11.17 -1.94 4.78
CA GLY A 24 -9.71 -1.81 4.71
C GLY A 24 -9.02 -1.10 5.90
N GLY A 25 -9.74 -0.98 7.02
CA GLY A 25 -9.25 -0.51 8.33
C GLY A 25 -9.25 1.01 8.51
N ASP A 26 -9.35 1.44 9.78
CA ASP A 26 -9.21 2.84 10.20
C ASP A 26 -7.80 3.35 9.88
N PRO A 27 -7.63 4.49 9.19
CA PRO A 27 -6.32 5.02 8.85
C PRO A 27 -5.56 5.69 10.02
N TYR A 28 -6.15 5.85 11.21
CA TYR A 28 -5.60 6.70 12.27
C TYR A 28 -4.17 6.34 12.66
N HIS A 29 -3.93 5.09 13.08
CA HIS A 29 -2.61 4.65 13.53
C HIS A 29 -1.58 4.66 12.39
N SER A 30 -2.00 4.27 11.19
CA SER A 30 -1.13 4.21 10.02
C SER A 30 -0.71 5.61 9.54
N LEU A 31 -1.64 6.56 9.53
CA LEU A 31 -1.37 7.97 9.25
C LEU A 31 -0.44 8.58 10.31
N LEU A 32 -0.66 8.29 11.60
CA LEU A 32 0.20 8.81 12.66
C LEU A 32 1.65 8.34 12.52
N ALA A 33 1.86 7.05 12.23
CA ALA A 33 3.22 6.55 12.04
C ALA A 33 3.85 7.06 10.73
N MET A 34 3.10 7.25 9.65
CA MET A 34 3.62 7.93 8.46
C MET A 34 4.05 9.37 8.73
N LYS A 35 3.25 10.15 9.48
CA LYS A 35 3.63 11.51 9.89
C LYS A 35 4.91 11.53 10.71
N ARG A 36 5.09 10.55 11.60
CA ARG A 36 6.34 10.39 12.37
C ARG A 36 7.55 10.04 11.48
N LEU A 37 7.36 9.21 10.46
CA LEU A 37 8.40 8.92 9.48
C LEU A 37 8.76 10.19 8.67
N TYR A 38 7.75 10.94 8.22
CA TYR A 38 7.95 12.18 7.48
C TYR A 38 8.68 13.25 8.29
N SER A 39 8.34 13.39 9.58
CA SER A 39 9.07 14.31 10.47
C SER A 39 10.52 13.90 10.73
N SER A 40 10.88 12.63 10.50
CA SER A 40 12.25 12.13 10.54
C SER A 40 13.01 12.25 9.21
N GLY A 41 12.38 12.83 8.17
CA GLY A 41 12.99 13.06 6.85
C GLY A 41 12.72 11.97 5.82
N THR A 42 11.93 10.94 6.15
CA THR A 42 11.50 9.94 5.18
C THR A 42 10.46 10.53 4.23
N THR A 43 10.54 10.18 2.95
CA THR A 43 9.52 10.55 1.96
C THR A 43 9.08 9.32 1.19
N THR A 44 7.89 9.38 0.58
CA THR A 44 7.40 8.30 -0.27
C THR A 44 7.04 8.81 -1.66
N ARG A 45 7.15 7.92 -2.65
CA ARG A 45 6.94 8.19 -4.07
C ARG A 45 5.98 7.19 -4.68
N LEU A 46 5.04 7.73 -5.45
CA LEU A 46 4.05 7.00 -6.22
C LEU A 46 4.51 6.88 -7.69
N MET A 47 4.42 5.67 -8.22
CA MET A 47 4.65 5.31 -9.61
C MET A 47 3.34 5.35 -10.38
N ASP A 48 3.40 5.86 -11.61
CA ASP A 48 2.29 5.73 -12.54
C ASP A 48 2.26 4.27 -13.06
N PRO A 49 1.11 3.59 -13.08
CA PRO A 49 1.01 2.25 -13.65
C PRO A 49 1.56 2.14 -15.07
N ASP A 50 1.48 3.21 -15.86
CA ASP A 50 1.96 3.21 -17.25
C ASP A 50 3.50 3.36 -17.33
N ASP A 51 4.18 3.61 -16.21
CA ASP A 51 5.66 3.59 -16.09
C ASP A 51 6.23 2.17 -15.87
N LEU A 52 5.38 1.15 -15.68
CA LEU A 52 5.81 -0.24 -15.45
C LEU A 52 6.16 -0.94 -16.77
N ALA A 53 7.13 -1.86 -16.70
CA ALA A 53 7.38 -2.79 -17.78
C ALA A 53 6.19 -3.78 -17.92
N ASP A 54 5.94 -4.26 -19.14
CA ASP A 54 4.85 -5.21 -19.41
C ASP A 54 4.98 -6.52 -18.63
N ASP A 55 6.20 -6.91 -18.26
CA ASP A 55 6.55 -8.10 -17.49
C ASP A 55 6.85 -7.79 -16.01
N ALA A 56 6.61 -6.56 -15.56
CA ALA A 56 6.84 -6.15 -14.18
C ALA A 56 5.99 -6.97 -13.20
N ARG A 57 6.61 -7.33 -12.08
CA ARG A 57 5.99 -8.15 -11.04
C ARG A 57 5.63 -7.29 -9.86
N ILE A 58 4.35 -7.30 -9.52
CA ILE A 58 3.81 -6.44 -8.46
C ILE A 58 3.45 -7.29 -7.25
N ALA A 59 4.04 -6.96 -6.10
CA ALA A 59 3.62 -7.51 -4.83
C ALA A 59 2.33 -6.81 -4.38
N VAL A 60 1.22 -7.55 -4.40
CA VAL A 60 -0.06 -7.07 -3.88
C VAL A 60 -0.11 -7.38 -2.39
N VAL A 61 -0.07 -6.35 -1.54
CA VAL A 61 0.04 -6.49 -0.09
C VAL A 61 -1.20 -5.90 0.59
N SER A 62 -1.68 -6.61 1.61
CA SER A 62 -2.78 -6.18 2.47
C SER A 62 -2.60 -6.73 3.86
N THR A 63 -3.26 -6.09 4.82
CA THR A 63 -3.52 -6.69 6.13
C THR A 63 -4.89 -7.35 6.13
N MET A 64 -5.05 -8.42 6.92
CA MET A 64 -6.33 -9.09 7.13
C MET A 64 -6.42 -9.56 8.57
N GLY A 65 -7.57 -9.36 9.20
CA GLY A 65 -7.78 -9.75 10.59
C GLY A 65 -8.99 -9.05 11.21
N ALA A 66 -9.19 -9.27 12.51
CA ALA A 66 -10.23 -8.59 13.26
C ALA A 66 -9.83 -7.13 13.53
N PRO A 67 -10.67 -6.13 13.18
CA PRO A 67 -10.34 -4.71 13.39
C PRO A 67 -9.94 -4.39 14.83
N LEU A 68 -10.66 -4.95 15.81
CA LEU A 68 -10.38 -4.72 17.23
C LEU A 68 -8.97 -5.14 17.64
N VAL A 69 -8.43 -6.21 17.06
CA VAL A 69 -7.06 -6.65 17.34
C VAL A 69 -6.03 -5.65 16.81
N GLY A 70 -6.32 -5.01 15.66
CA GLY A 70 -5.46 -3.97 15.09
C GLY A 70 -5.36 -2.73 15.98
N GLU A 71 -6.40 -2.44 16.78
CA GLU A 71 -6.40 -1.33 17.74
C GLU A 71 -5.59 -1.63 19.01
N GLU A 72 -5.52 -2.89 19.43
CA GLU A 72 -4.76 -3.32 20.61
C GLU A 72 -3.30 -3.67 20.28
N ARG A 73 -3.07 -4.16 19.06
CA ARG A 73 -1.77 -4.62 18.59
C ARG A 73 -1.40 -3.89 17.30
N LEU A 74 -0.66 -2.80 17.47
CA LEU A 74 -0.16 -2.00 16.36
C LEU A 74 0.58 -2.88 15.33
N THR A 75 0.36 -2.57 14.06
CA THR A 75 1.00 -3.29 12.95
C THR A 75 2.48 -2.95 12.91
N ASP A 76 3.30 -3.99 12.86
CA ASP A 76 4.73 -3.87 12.62
C ASP A 76 4.99 -3.91 11.09
N PRO A 77 5.53 -2.82 10.50
CA PRO A 77 5.81 -2.78 9.06
C PRO A 77 6.82 -3.84 8.62
N GLU A 78 7.72 -4.31 9.49
CA GLU A 78 8.69 -5.35 9.16
C GLU A 78 8.02 -6.69 8.85
N VAL A 79 6.86 -6.97 9.45
CA VAL A 79 6.09 -8.20 9.17
C VAL A 79 5.64 -8.24 7.72
N ALA A 80 5.12 -7.11 7.22
CA ALA A 80 4.68 -7.03 5.83
C ALA A 80 5.88 -7.10 4.86
N ALA A 81 7.02 -6.47 5.21
CA ALA A 81 8.24 -6.55 4.40
C ALA A 81 8.76 -7.99 4.34
N ARG A 82 8.76 -8.69 5.48
CA ARG A 82 9.16 -10.09 5.56
C ARG A 82 8.25 -11.00 4.75
N ALA A 83 6.94 -10.73 4.74
CA ALA A 83 6.00 -11.48 3.90
C ALA A 83 6.32 -11.34 2.40
N VAL A 84 6.67 -10.13 1.94
CA VAL A 84 7.11 -9.91 0.55
C VAL A 84 8.39 -10.68 0.26
N GLN A 85 9.42 -10.58 1.11
CA GLN A 85 10.68 -11.32 0.96
C GLN A 85 10.47 -12.83 0.90
N MET A 86 9.62 -13.38 1.78
CA MET A 86 9.30 -14.80 1.78
C MET A 86 8.61 -15.23 0.48
N MET A 87 7.76 -14.37 -0.08
CA MET A 87 7.17 -14.62 -1.39
C MET A 87 8.21 -14.59 -2.49
N GLU A 88 9.16 -13.65 -2.49
CA GLU A 88 10.27 -13.61 -3.45
C GLU A 88 11.14 -14.87 -3.40
N GLU A 89 11.48 -15.32 -2.18
CA GLU A 89 12.21 -16.58 -1.93
C GLU A 89 11.43 -17.79 -2.48
N TYR A 90 10.10 -17.83 -2.25
CA TYR A 90 9.24 -18.94 -2.67
C TYR A 90 9.07 -19.04 -4.19
N VAL A 91 8.85 -17.91 -4.86
CA VAL A 91 8.65 -17.86 -6.32
C VAL A 91 9.97 -17.85 -7.10
N GLY A 92 11.09 -17.59 -6.43
CA GLY A 92 12.44 -17.58 -7.00
C GLY A 92 12.78 -16.30 -7.77
N HIS A 93 12.07 -15.20 -7.51
CA HIS A 93 12.32 -13.90 -8.16
C HIS A 93 11.78 -12.73 -7.33
N GLY A 94 12.37 -11.55 -7.51
CA GLY A 94 11.94 -10.32 -6.84
C GLY A 94 10.65 -9.69 -7.41
N PHE A 95 10.14 -8.67 -6.70
CA PHE A 95 9.07 -7.77 -7.15
C PHE A 95 9.62 -6.39 -7.52
N ASP A 96 9.07 -5.79 -8.57
CA ASP A 96 9.49 -4.47 -9.09
C ASP A 96 8.79 -3.31 -8.36
N ALA A 97 7.58 -3.57 -7.85
CA ALA A 97 6.76 -2.60 -7.15
C ALA A 97 5.78 -3.29 -6.19
N VAL A 98 5.19 -2.49 -5.29
CA VAL A 98 4.14 -2.92 -4.38
C VAL A 98 2.85 -2.14 -4.63
N MET A 99 1.70 -2.75 -4.36
CA MET A 99 0.40 -2.09 -4.41
C MET A 99 -0.55 -2.64 -3.35
N SER A 100 -1.61 -1.88 -3.05
CA SER A 100 -2.67 -2.36 -2.16
C SER A 100 -3.55 -3.39 -2.85
N LEU A 101 -4.02 -4.37 -2.08
CA LEU A 101 -5.05 -5.30 -2.56
C LEU A 101 -6.38 -4.59 -2.87
N GLU A 102 -6.74 -3.63 -2.03
CA GLU A 102 -8.00 -2.90 -2.11
C GLU A 102 -7.80 -1.44 -1.72
N ILE A 103 -8.80 -0.62 -2.03
CA ILE A 103 -8.89 0.72 -1.46
C ILE A 103 -9.43 0.63 -0.03
N GLY A 104 -8.73 1.27 0.90
CA GLY A 104 -9.11 1.29 2.31
C GLY A 104 -8.19 2.18 3.12
N GLY A 105 -8.68 2.71 4.24
CA GLY A 105 -7.95 3.70 5.04
C GLY A 105 -6.56 3.23 5.42
N SER A 106 -6.48 2.21 6.27
CA SER A 106 -5.19 1.64 6.70
C SER A 106 -4.46 0.91 5.58
N ASN A 107 -5.17 0.13 4.75
CA ASN A 107 -4.54 -0.60 3.65
C ASN A 107 -3.81 0.33 2.66
N SER A 108 -4.31 1.54 2.40
CA SER A 108 -3.66 2.49 1.48
C SER A 108 -2.43 3.17 2.10
N ILE A 109 -2.39 3.31 3.42
CA ILE A 109 -1.30 4.00 4.12
C ILE A 109 -0.19 3.03 4.54
N ASN A 110 -0.53 1.83 4.99
CA ASN A 110 0.44 0.84 5.48
C ASN A 110 1.47 0.44 4.40
N LEU A 111 1.10 0.45 3.11
CA LEU A 111 2.06 0.17 2.04
C LEU A 111 3.15 1.23 1.89
N LEU A 112 2.90 2.47 2.32
CA LEU A 112 3.90 3.53 2.28
C LEU A 112 5.07 3.21 3.23
N TRP A 113 4.83 2.45 4.29
CA TRP A 113 5.89 1.94 5.17
C TRP A 113 6.80 0.93 4.48
N LEU A 114 6.21 0.04 3.65
CA LEU A 114 6.97 -0.98 2.95
C LEU A 114 8.02 -0.38 2.01
N GLN A 115 7.67 0.71 1.34
CA GLN A 115 8.62 1.45 0.52
C GLN A 115 9.82 1.94 1.34
N HIS A 116 9.60 2.42 2.57
CA HIS A 116 10.71 2.84 3.44
C HIS A 116 11.63 1.69 3.83
N LEU A 117 11.08 0.49 4.05
CA LEU A 117 11.85 -0.67 4.54
C LEU A 117 12.58 -1.44 3.45
N GLN A 118 12.11 -1.40 2.21
CA GLN A 118 12.57 -2.32 1.15
C GLN A 118 12.91 -1.61 -0.17
N ASP A 119 12.96 -0.28 -0.18
CA ASP A 119 13.26 0.55 -1.35
C ASP A 119 12.33 0.28 -2.57
N PHE A 120 11.15 -0.30 -2.30
CA PHE A 120 10.15 -0.60 -3.32
C PHE A 120 9.50 0.67 -3.88
N ARG A 121 9.04 0.60 -5.13
CA ARG A 121 8.23 1.65 -5.74
C ARG A 121 6.75 1.36 -5.48
N LEU A 122 6.00 2.36 -4.98
CA LEU A 122 4.56 2.19 -4.74
C LEU A 122 3.80 2.48 -6.03
N MET A 123 2.94 1.56 -6.49
CA MET A 123 2.09 1.76 -7.65
C MET A 123 0.71 2.29 -7.25
N ARG A 124 0.12 3.15 -8.09
CA ARG A 124 -1.27 3.59 -7.93
C ARG A 124 -2.26 2.48 -8.31
N TYR A 125 -3.29 2.27 -7.49
CA TYR A 125 -4.42 1.42 -7.86
C TYR A 125 -5.13 1.97 -9.11
N LYS A 126 -5.13 1.19 -10.21
CA LYS A 126 -5.94 1.42 -11.41
C LYS A 126 -7.20 0.58 -11.20
N GLY A 127 -8.37 1.23 -11.13
CA GLY A 127 -9.65 0.55 -10.90
C GLY A 127 -9.82 -0.68 -11.77
N THR A 128 -10.52 -1.70 -11.27
CA THR A 128 -10.85 -2.90 -12.04
C THR A 128 -11.72 -2.54 -13.24
N SER A 129 -11.11 -2.25 -14.38
CA SER A 129 -11.76 -2.56 -15.66
C SER A 129 -11.74 -4.07 -15.76
N VAL A 130 -12.82 -4.71 -15.32
CA VAL A 130 -13.10 -6.09 -15.74
C VAL A 130 -13.08 -6.07 -17.27
N PRO A 131 -12.27 -6.90 -17.95
CA PRO A 131 -12.39 -7.02 -19.39
C PRO A 131 -13.84 -7.40 -19.67
N ARG A 132 -14.61 -6.53 -20.34
CA ARG A 132 -15.90 -6.96 -20.87
C ARG A 132 -15.59 -8.11 -21.82
N GLY A 133 -16.16 -9.28 -21.52
CA GLY A 133 -16.12 -10.38 -22.45
C GLY A 133 -16.73 -9.95 -23.79
N PRO A 134 -16.44 -10.66 -24.88
CA PRO A 134 -16.94 -10.30 -26.21
C PRO A 134 -18.49 -10.30 -26.36
N ASP A 135 -19.25 -10.61 -25.31
CA ASP A 135 -20.70 -10.77 -25.32
C ASP A 135 -21.47 -9.82 -24.34
N GLU A 136 -20.90 -8.67 -23.94
CA GLU A 136 -21.62 -7.58 -23.24
C GLU A 136 -21.72 -6.26 -24.04
#